data_AF-A0A2V8RN21-F1
#
_entry.id   AF-A0A2V8RN21-F1
#
_cell.length_a   1.000
_cell.length_b   1.000
_cell.length_c   1.000
_cell.angle_alpha   90.00
_cell.angle_beta   90.00
_cell.angle_gamma   90.00
#
_symmetry.space_group_name_H-M   'P 1'
#
loop_
_entity.id
_entity.type
_entity.pdbx_description
1 polymer ?
#
loop_
_entity_poly.entity_id
_entity_poly.type
_entity_poly.pdbx_seq_one_letter_code
_entity_poly.pdbx_strand_id
1 'polypeptide(L)' 'MYGLLCVVSIGLFAFSFYEYRQSASTLWMVLAFLAIVGAVAFGGLFLSGRVNKKEDIHITE' A
#
# COMPACT_ATOMS: atom_id res chain seq x y z
N MET A 1 -5.90 9.46 6.92
CA MET A 1 -4.43 9.52 6.68
C MET A 1 -3.89 8.33 5.90
N TYR A 2 -4.21 7.08 6.26
CA TYR A 2 -3.66 5.88 5.59
C TYR A 2 -3.87 5.81 4.07
N GLY A 3 -5.00 6.27 3.54
CA GLY A 3 -5.24 6.31 2.09
C GLY A 3 -4.24 7.21 1.34
N LEU A 4 -3.89 8.38 1.91
CA LEU A 4 -2.89 9.27 1.31
C LEU A 4 -1.50 8.63 1.36
N LEU A 5 -1.13 8.00 2.48
CA LEU A 5 0.14 7.28 2.61
C LEU A 5 0.25 6.11 1.64
N CYS A 6 -0.85 5.41 1.37
CA CYS A 6 -0.91 4.37 0.34
C CYS A 6 -0.61 4.95 -1.06
N VAL A 7 -1.27 6.05 -1.45
CA VAL A 7 -1.04 6.71 -2.74
C VAL A 7 0.41 7.18 -2.89
N VAL A 8 0.98 7.80 -1.84
CA VAL A 8 2.38 8.22 -1.84
C VAL A 8 3.32 7.02 -1.97
N SER A 9 3.05 5.91 -1.28
CA SER A 9 3.86 4.69 -1.36
C SER A 9 3.82 4.06 -2.76
N ILE A 10 2.66 4.10 -3.43
CA ILE A 10 2.53 3.66 -4.83
C ILE A 10 3.36 4.56 -5.76
N GLY A 11 3.32 5.88 -5.55
CA GLY A 11 4.13 6.82 -6.32
C GLY A 11 5.64 6.58 -6.16
N LEU A 12 6.09 6.36 -4.92
CA LEU A 12 7.48 6.02 -4.62
C LEU A 12 7.89 4.68 -5.24
N PHE A 13 7.01 3.69 -5.24
CA PHE A 13 7.25 2.43 -5.93
C PHE A 13 7.43 2.63 -7.43
N ALA A 14 6.53 3.37 -8.08
CA ALA A 14 6.60 3.63 -9.51
C ALA A 14 7.91 4.34 -9.90
N PHE A 15 8.29 5.37 -9.14
CA PHE A 15 9.53 6.12 -9.37
C PHE A 15 10.79 5.25 -9.15
N SER A 16 10.89 4.59 -7.99
CA SER A 16 12.05 3.74 -7.68
C SER A 16 12.19 2.55 -8.62
N PHE A 17 11.06 1.95 -9.05
CA PHE A 17 11.08 0.88 -10.03
C PHE A 17 11.50 1.36 -11.42
N TYR A 18 11.07 2.56 -11.82
CA TYR A 18 11.54 3.19 -13.06
C TYR A 18 13.05 3.43 -13.03
N GLU A 19 13.58 4.02 -11.95
CA GLU A 19 15.02 4.23 -11.76
C GLU A 19 15.82 2.92 -11.72
N TYR A 20 15.27 1.88 -11.10
CA TYR A 20 15.87 0.54 -11.13
C TYR A 20 15.99 0.01 -12.56
N ARG A 21 14.98 0.22 -13.41
CA ARG A 21 15.01 -0.23 -14.81
C ARG A 21 16.09 0.48 -15.64
N GLN A 22 16.45 1.73 -15.30
CA GLN A 22 17.47 2.49 -16.01
C GLN A 22 18.89 2.16 -15.52
N SER A 23 19.06 2.00 -14.21
CA SER A 23 20.38 1.91 -13.57
C SER A 23 20.78 0.51 -13.14
N ALA A 24 19.84 -0.44 -13.07
CA ALA A 24 20.00 -1.78 -12.46
C ALA A 24 20.59 -1.76 -11.04
N SER A 25 20.51 -0.62 -10.33
CA SER A 25 21.09 -0.48 -9.00
C SER A 25 20.27 -1.19 -7.94
N THR A 26 20.94 -2.01 -7.14
CA THR A 26 20.35 -2.74 -6.00
C THR A 26 19.63 -1.81 -5.02
N LEU A 27 20.09 -0.56 -4.86
CA LEU A 27 19.46 0.42 -3.98
C LEU A 27 18.03 0.75 -4.43
N TRP A 28 17.84 1.00 -5.73
CA TRP A 28 16.50 1.29 -6.28
C TRP A 28 15.58 0.09 -6.21
N MET A 29 16.12 -1.13 -6.38
CA MET A 29 15.37 -2.36 -6.19
C MET A 29 14.85 -2.49 -4.75
N VAL A 30 15.71 -2.26 -3.75
CA VAL A 30 15.32 -2.33 -2.33
C VAL A 30 14.27 -1.27 -2.00
N LEU A 31 14.44 -0.03 -2.49
CA LEU A 31 13.46 1.03 -2.30
C LEU A 31 12.10 0.69 -2.91
N ALA A 32 12.08 0.10 -4.11
CA ALA A 32 10.84 -0.36 -4.73
C ALA A 32 10.16 -1.44 -3.87
N PHE A 33 10.91 -2.42 -3.36
CA PHE A 33 10.35 -3.44 -2.48
C PHE A 33 9.78 -2.87 -1.18
N LEU A 34 10.46 -1.92 -0.55
CA LEU A 34 9.95 -1.27 0.66
C LEU A 34 8.69 -0.45 0.37
N ALA A 35 8.66 0.27 -0.75
CA ALA A 35 7.53 1.09 -1.15
C ALA A 35 6.28 0.25 -1.46
N ILE A 36 6.41 -0.90 -2.15
CA ILE A 36 5.26 -1.77 -2.43
C ILE A 36 4.72 -2.44 -1.16
N VAL A 37 5.59 -2.85 -0.23
CA VAL A 37 5.18 -3.39 1.07
C VAL A 37 4.42 -2.32 1.87
N GLY A 38 4.92 -1.08 1.87
CA GLY A 38 4.22 0.06 2.47
C GLY A 38 2.85 0.31 1.84
N ALA A 39 2.74 0.25 0.51
CA ALA A 39 1.47 0.41 -0.19
C ALA A 39 0.44 -0.67 0.22
N VAL A 40 0.86 -1.93 0.33
CA VAL A 40 -0.01 -3.02 0.77
C VAL A 40 -0.44 -2.82 2.23
N ALA A 41 0.49 -2.47 3.13
CA ALA A 41 0.17 -2.25 4.54
C ALA A 41 -0.81 -1.08 4.73
N PHE A 42 -0.51 0.09 4.16
CA PHE A 42 -1.38 1.26 4.29
C PHE A 42 -2.69 1.10 3.52
N GLY A 43 -2.68 0.41 2.37
CA GLY A 43 -3.88 0.05 1.62
C GLY A 43 -4.80 -0.87 2.42
N GLY A 44 -4.23 -1.92 3.03
CA GLY A 44 -4.96 -2.85 3.90
C GLY A 44 -5.56 -2.14 5.12
N LEU A 45 -4.80 -1.28 5.80
CA LEU A 45 -5.30 -0.48 6.92
C LEU A 45 -6.40 0.50 6.51
N PHE A 46 -6.24 1.13 5.34
CA PHE A 46 -7.24 2.05 4.80
C PHE A 46 -8.56 1.33 4.45
N LEU A 47 -8.48 0.15 3.84
CA LEU A 47 -9.64 -0.65 3.47
C LEU A 47 -10.30 -1.33 4.67
N SER A 48 -9.52 -1.77 5.67
CA SER A 48 -10.03 -2.38 6.91
C SER A 48 -11.07 -1.48 7.61
N GLY A 49 -10.78 -0.18 7.72
CA GLY A 49 -11.73 0.80 8.27
C GLY A 49 -12.98 1.05 7.43
N ARG A 50 -13.04 0.59 6.18
CA ARG A 50 -14.20 0.75 5.27
C ARG A 50 -14.98 -0.54 5.04
N VAL A 51 -14.32 -1.70 5.16
CA VAL A 51 -14.93 -3.02 4.99
C VAL A 51 -15.51 -3.52 6.32
N ASN A 52 -14.99 -3.08 7.46
CA ASN A 52 -15.56 -3.39 8.78
C ASN A 52 -16.83 -2.56 9.06
N LYS A 53 -17.85 -2.71 8.20
CA LYS A 53 -19.21 -2.49 8.65
C LYS A 53 -19.49 -3.66 9.58
N LYS A 54 -19.76 -3.36 10.85
CA LYS A 54 -20.49 -4.28 11.71
C LYS A 54 -21.82 -4.46 11.00
N GLU A 55 -21.91 -5.45 10.12
CA GLU A 55 -23.20 -5.99 9.78
C GLU A 55 -23.67 -6.55 11.12
N ASP A 56 -24.54 -5.80 11.79
CA ASP A 56 -25.38 -6.35 12.82
C ASP A 56 -26.06 -7.53 12.14
N ILE A 57 -25.48 -8.72 12.37
CA ILE A 57 -26.15 -9.97 12.15
C ILE A 57 -27.29 -9.88 13.15
N HIS A 58 -28.41 -9.31 12.72
CA HIS A 58 -29.67 -9.44 13.41
C HIS A 58 -30.01 -10.92 13.32
N ILE A 59 -29.36 -11.72 14.18
CA ILE A 59 -29.85 -13.02 14.61
C ILE A 59 -31.09 -12.65 15.43
N THR A 60 -32.20 -12.50 14.72
CA THR A 60 -33.54 -12.54 15.32
C THR A 60 -33.66 -13.88 16.02
N GLU A 61 -33.97 -13.78 17.31
CA GLU A 61 -34.30 -14.85 18.25
C GLU A 61 -35.32 -15.86 17.70
#